data_AF-A0A6L8NDI3-F1
#
_entry.id   AF-A0A6L8NDI3-F1
#
_cell.length_a   1.000
_cell.length_b   1.000
_cell.length_c   1.000
_cell.angle_alpha   90.00
_cell.angle_beta   90.00
_cell.angle_gamma   90.00
#
_symmetry.space_group_name_H-M   'P 1'
#
loop_
_entity.id
_entity.type
_entity.pdbx_description
1 polymer ?
#
loop_
_entity_poly.entity_id
_entity_poly.type
_entity_poly.pdbx_seq_one_letter_code
_entity_poly.pdbx_strand_id
1 'polypeptide(L)'
;MPRFPGLPGASRPRRLAAALVLLLLFALVTWQVTAGGPLRALDERISRAVAGRGPRPVTELLADLGSLGIALPVLAAALLYTAWRPDPVNRALTTPRRERGYAMLHAVLAIAAVPALVVPLKALLDRPGPLTEATGYYPSGHAATALVAFGAAALLLRPALAS
;
A
#
# COMPACT_ATOMS: atom_id res chain seq x y z
N MET A 1 -33.33 -10.70 29.68
CA MET A 1 -33.29 -9.55 28.76
C MET A 1 -32.81 -10.01 27.39
N PRO A 2 -33.51 -9.69 26.29
CA PRO A 2 -33.02 -10.03 24.96
C PRO A 2 -31.85 -9.11 24.59
N ARG A 3 -30.77 -9.69 24.04
CA ARG A 3 -29.65 -8.93 23.46
C ARG A 3 -30.09 -8.43 22.08
N PHE A 4 -30.04 -7.11 21.85
CA PHE A 4 -30.17 -6.56 20.51
C PHE A 4 -28.96 -6.99 19.66
N PRO A 5 -29.15 -7.38 18.38
CA PRO A 5 -28.04 -7.61 17.47
C PRO A 5 -27.33 -6.28 17.21
N GLY A 6 -26.02 -6.23 17.43
CA GLY A 6 -25.22 -5.04 17.10
C GLY A 6 -25.34 -4.69 15.62
N LEU A 7 -25.65 -3.43 15.33
CA LEU A 7 -25.84 -2.91 13.97
C LEU A 7 -24.58 -3.14 13.11
N PRO A 8 -24.65 -3.93 12.03
CA PRO A 8 -23.56 -4.08 11.08
C PRO A 8 -23.54 -2.87 10.13
N GLY A 9 -23.00 -1.73 10.59
CA GLY A 9 -23.00 -0.49 9.78
C GLY A 9 -21.85 0.48 10.04
N ALA A 10 -21.33 0.55 11.26
CA ALA A 10 -20.38 1.60 11.67
C ALA A 10 -19.01 1.56 10.97
N SER A 11 -18.64 0.45 10.33
CA SER A 11 -17.30 0.27 9.76
C SER A 11 -17.15 0.83 8.33
N ARG A 12 -18.24 1.04 7.58
CA ARG A 12 -18.20 1.62 6.23
C ARG A 12 -17.94 3.13 6.24
N PRO A 13 -18.68 3.97 6.99
CA PRO A 13 -18.45 5.41 6.98
C PRO A 13 -17.05 5.78 7.50
N ARG A 14 -16.54 5.04 8.50
CA ARG A 14 -15.18 5.24 9.01
C ARG A 14 -14.10 4.94 7.96
N ARG A 15 -14.28 3.88 7.16
CA ARG A 15 -13.36 3.51 6.07
C ARG A 15 -13.38 4.56 4.94
N LEU A 16 -14.57 5.05 4.58
CA LEU A 16 -14.72 6.10 3.58
C LEU A 16 -14.10 7.43 4.04
N ALA A 17 -14.34 7.81 5.30
CA ALA A 17 -13.72 8.99 5.89
C ALA A 17 -12.19 8.88 5.92
N ALA A 18 -11.65 7.72 6.32
CA ALA A 18 -10.21 7.48 6.28
C ALA A 18 -9.65 7.57 4.86
N ALA A 19 -10.32 6.96 3.87
CA ALA A 19 -9.92 7.05 2.47
C ALA A 19 -9.95 8.50 1.96
N LEU A 20 -10.99 9.26 2.30
CA LEU A 20 -11.10 10.67 1.94
C LEU A 20 -9.98 11.50 2.56
N VAL A 21 -9.69 11.29 3.85
CA VAL A 21 -8.56 11.96 4.52
C VAL A 21 -7.25 11.64 3.84
N LEU A 22 -6.99 10.36 3.50
CA LEU A 22 -5.79 9.97 2.78
C LEU A 22 -5.69 10.61 1.39
N LEU A 23 -6.80 10.71 0.66
CA LEU A 23 -6.86 11.38 -0.64
C LEU A 23 -6.59 12.88 -0.51
N LEU A 24 -7.17 13.54 0.49
CA LEU A 24 -6.94 14.97 0.75
C LEU A 24 -5.50 15.24 1.17
N LEU A 25 -4.92 14.38 2.01
CA LEU A 25 -3.51 14.45 2.38
C LEU A 25 -2.61 14.24 1.16
N PHE A 26 -2.92 13.26 0.30
CA PHE A 26 -2.18 13.03 -0.93
C PHE A 26 -2.27 14.23 -1.89
N ALA A 27 -3.45 14.83 -2.03
CA ALA A 27 -3.64 16.03 -2.85
C ALA A 27 -2.87 17.22 -2.28
N LEU A 28 -2.89 17.43 -0.96
CA LEU A 28 -2.14 18.48 -0.30
C LEU A 28 -0.63 18.31 -0.47
N VAL A 29 -0.11 17.09 -0.27
CA VAL A 29 1.31 16.78 -0.50
C VAL A 29 1.68 17.00 -1.96
N THR A 30 0.82 16.56 -2.89
CA THR A 30 1.04 16.75 -4.33
C THR A 30 1.11 18.23 -4.67
N TRP A 31 0.20 19.06 -4.15
CA TRP A 31 0.25 20.51 -4.32
C TRP A 31 1.55 21.09 -3.73
N GLN A 32 1.89 20.77 -2.49
CA GLN A 32 3.13 21.27 -1.88
C GLN A 32 4.37 20.90 -2.69
N VAL A 33 4.40 19.71 -3.28
CA VAL A 33 5.49 19.25 -4.14
C VAL A 33 5.53 20.00 -5.47
N THR A 34 4.40 20.17 -6.15
CA THR A 34 4.33 20.78 -7.49
C THR A 34 4.49 22.30 -7.46
N ALA A 35 3.97 22.96 -6.42
CA ALA A 35 4.06 24.42 -6.27
C ALA A 35 5.38 24.90 -5.62
N GLY A 36 6.31 23.99 -5.29
CA GLY A 36 7.57 24.37 -4.64
C GLY A 36 7.39 24.82 -3.18
N GLY A 37 6.40 24.27 -2.49
CA GLY A 37 6.05 24.65 -1.12
C GLY A 37 7.10 24.25 -0.06
N PRO A 38 6.92 24.70 1.20
CA PRO A 38 7.85 24.47 2.30
C PRO A 38 8.13 22.98 2.57
N LEU A 39 7.15 22.10 2.33
CA LEU A 39 7.33 20.66 2.49
C LEU A 39 8.43 20.11 1.57
N ARG A 40 8.49 20.61 0.33
CA ARG A 40 9.52 20.21 -0.64
C ARG A 40 10.90 20.70 -0.21
N ALA A 41 11.02 21.94 0.24
CA ALA A 41 12.29 22.49 0.70
C ALA A 41 12.84 21.72 1.92
N LEU A 42 11.94 21.32 2.84
CA LEU A 42 12.29 20.49 3.98
C LEU A 42 12.74 19.09 3.54
N ASP A 43 12.01 18.46 2.61
CA ASP A 43 12.35 17.15 2.04
C ASP A 43 13.73 17.15 1.38
N GLU A 44 14.05 18.18 0.57
CA GLU A 44 15.35 18.32 -0.08
C GLU A 44 16.49 18.57 0.92
N ARG A 45 16.22 19.29 2.01
CA ARG A 45 17.21 19.51 3.09
C ARG A 45 17.47 18.21 3.87
N ILE A 46 16.43 17.46 4.21
CA ILE A 46 16.55 16.17 4.90
C ILE A 46 17.26 15.16 4.00
N SER A 47 16.87 15.08 2.73
CA SER A 47 17.48 14.20 1.73
C SER A 47 18.99 14.43 1.64
N ARG A 48 19.43 15.69 1.54
CA ARG A 48 20.86 16.04 1.54
C ARG A 48 21.56 15.71 2.86
N ALA A 49 20.87 15.83 3.99
CA ALA A 49 21.43 15.53 5.30
C ALA A 49 21.60 14.03 5.57
N VAL A 50 20.80 13.17 4.92
CA VAL A 50 20.79 11.71 5.17
C VAL A 50 21.42 10.91 4.02
N ALA A 51 21.51 11.48 2.81
CA ALA A 51 22.13 10.84 1.66
C ALA A 51 23.53 10.29 1.99
N GLY A 52 23.73 8.98 1.74
CA GLY A 52 24.99 8.29 1.97
C GLY A 52 25.35 8.03 3.44
N ARG A 53 24.49 8.37 4.41
CA ARG A 53 24.78 8.22 5.86
C ARG A 53 24.23 6.94 6.49
N GLY A 54 23.43 6.16 5.76
CA GLY A 54 22.85 4.91 6.25
C GLY A 54 23.70 3.68 5.89
N PRO A 55 23.56 2.56 6.64
CA PRO A 55 24.15 1.29 6.26
C PRO A 55 23.56 0.84 4.92
N ARG A 56 24.40 0.84 3.89
CA ARG A 56 24.03 0.51 2.50
C ARG A 56 23.18 -0.77 2.36
N PRO A 57 23.49 -1.90 3.05
CA PRO A 57 22.68 -3.10 2.93
C PRO A 57 21.22 -2.91 3.38
N VAL A 58 20.99 -2.07 4.40
CA VAL A 58 19.64 -1.81 4.91
C VAL A 58 18.85 -0.93 3.94
N THR A 59 19.49 0.08 3.36
CA THR A 59 18.84 0.97 2.38
C THR A 59 18.52 0.24 1.08
N GLU A 60 19.41 -0.65 0.64
CA GLU A 60 19.19 -1.50 -0.55
C GLU A 60 18.04 -2.48 -0.27
N LEU A 61 18.06 -3.19 0.86
CA LEU A 61 16.98 -4.10 1.25
C LEU A 61 15.62 -3.38 1.27
N LEU A 62 15.54 -2.20 1.89
CA LEU A 62 14.30 -1.43 1.96
C LEU A 62 13.81 -0.98 0.57
N ALA A 63 14.72 -0.61 -0.32
CA ALA A 63 14.37 -0.28 -1.71
C ALA A 63 13.88 -1.52 -2.46
N ASP A 64 14.58 -2.64 -2.28
CA ASP A 64 14.31 -3.93 -2.90
C ASP A 64 12.93 -4.48 -2.51
N LEU A 65 12.46 -4.26 -1.26
CA LEU A 65 11.10 -4.62 -0.86
C LEU A 65 10.03 -3.94 -1.74
N GLY A 66 10.28 -2.73 -2.23
CA GLY A 66 9.39 -2.03 -3.14
C GLY A 66 9.53 -2.45 -4.61
N SER A 67 10.51 -3.28 -4.93
CA SER A 67 10.71 -3.78 -6.28
C SER A 67 9.63 -4.80 -6.62
N LEU A 68 9.21 -4.84 -7.89
CA LEU A 68 8.28 -5.86 -8.36
C LEU A 68 8.86 -7.28 -8.20
N GLY A 69 10.19 -7.41 -8.24
CA GLY A 69 10.91 -8.67 -8.07
C GLY A 69 10.74 -9.31 -6.70
N ILE A 70 10.44 -8.52 -5.65
CA ILE A 70 10.20 -9.05 -4.29
C ILE A 70 8.74 -8.91 -3.89
N ALA A 71 8.11 -7.78 -4.20
CA ALA A 71 6.74 -7.52 -3.81
C ALA A 71 5.73 -8.49 -4.45
N LEU A 72 5.88 -8.79 -5.75
CA LEU A 72 4.95 -9.69 -6.45
C LEU A 72 5.07 -11.15 -5.96
N PRO A 73 6.27 -11.73 -5.79
CA PRO A 73 6.38 -13.07 -5.22
C PRO A 73 5.79 -13.19 -3.81
N VAL A 74 6.00 -12.20 -2.94
CA VAL A 74 5.41 -12.21 -1.59
C VAL A 74 3.88 -12.20 -1.65
N LEU A 75 3.31 -11.31 -2.48
CA LEU A 75 1.86 -11.25 -2.66
C LEU A 75 1.32 -12.56 -3.28
N ALA A 76 2.02 -13.12 -4.27
CA ALA A 76 1.65 -14.39 -4.90
C ALA A 76 1.67 -15.54 -3.89
N ALA A 77 2.71 -15.63 -3.05
CA ALA A 77 2.80 -16.63 -1.99
C ALA A 77 1.63 -16.50 -1.00
N ALA A 78 1.28 -15.28 -0.61
CA ALA A 78 0.10 -15.03 0.24
C ALA A 78 -1.19 -15.49 -0.45
N LEU A 79 -1.39 -15.13 -1.73
CA LEU A 79 -2.55 -15.56 -2.51
C LEU A 79 -2.64 -17.09 -2.60
N LEU A 80 -1.54 -17.78 -2.94
CA LEU A 80 -1.49 -19.24 -3.00
C LEU A 80 -1.83 -19.86 -1.63
N TYR A 81 -1.21 -19.37 -0.56
CA TYR A 81 -1.49 -19.85 0.78
C TYR A 81 -2.97 -19.66 1.15
N THR A 82 -3.56 -18.51 0.82
CA THR A 82 -4.99 -18.28 1.06
C THR A 82 -5.92 -19.17 0.23
N ALA A 83 -5.48 -19.58 -0.97
CA ALA A 83 -6.22 -20.48 -1.84
C ALA A 83 -6.13 -21.94 -1.38
N TRP A 84 -4.98 -22.35 -0.85
CA TRP A 84 -4.68 -23.74 -0.50
C TRP A 84 -5.03 -24.10 0.94
N ARG A 85 -5.10 -23.13 1.86
CA ARG A 85 -5.38 -23.43 3.26
C ARG A 85 -6.76 -24.11 3.39
N PRO A 86 -6.83 -25.31 4.00
CA PRO A 86 -8.09 -26.01 4.21
C PRO A 86 -9.01 -25.17 5.09
N ASP A 87 -10.30 -25.23 4.82
CA ASP A 87 -11.32 -24.60 5.66
C ASP A 87 -11.38 -25.35 7.00
N PRO A 88 -11.01 -24.76 8.16
CA PRO A 88 -11.20 -25.47 9.41
C PRO A 88 -12.68 -25.78 9.58
N VAL A 89 -12.97 -27.02 9.99
CA VAL A 89 -14.30 -27.64 10.13
C VAL A 89 -15.27 -26.83 11.03
N ASN A 90 -14.79 -25.80 11.72
CA ASN A 90 -15.59 -24.81 12.42
C ASN A 90 -16.18 -23.73 11.48
N ARG A 91 -17.28 -24.09 10.80
CA ARG A 91 -18.12 -23.24 9.92
C ARG A 91 -18.57 -21.89 10.49
N ALA A 92 -18.43 -21.65 11.80
CA ALA A 92 -18.98 -20.47 12.46
C ALA A 92 -18.01 -19.29 12.58
N LEU A 93 -16.68 -19.51 12.44
CA LEU A 93 -15.64 -18.48 12.61
C LEU A 93 -14.78 -18.28 11.35
N THR A 94 -14.96 -19.11 10.31
CA THR A 94 -14.21 -19.05 9.07
C THR A 94 -14.82 -18.08 8.06
N THR A 95 -13.98 -17.23 7.46
CA THR A 95 -14.33 -16.39 6.31
C THR A 95 -14.90 -17.29 5.19
N PRO A 96 -16.17 -17.11 4.77
CA PRO A 96 -16.79 -17.88 3.69
C PRO A 96 -15.89 -17.93 2.44
N ARG A 97 -15.90 -19.07 1.71
CA ARG A 97 -15.13 -19.24 0.46
C ARG A 97 -15.30 -18.08 -0.53
N ARG A 98 -16.51 -17.51 -0.60
CA ARG A 98 -16.84 -16.33 -1.42
C ARG A 98 -16.12 -15.06 -0.95
N GLU A 99 -16.06 -14.83 0.36
CA GLU A 99 -15.35 -13.68 0.93
C GLU A 99 -13.83 -13.76 0.73
N ARG A 100 -13.25 -14.98 0.76
CA ARG A 100 -11.85 -15.19 0.38
C ARG A 100 -11.60 -14.82 -1.08
N GLY A 101 -12.48 -15.28 -1.97
CA GLY A 101 -12.43 -14.92 -3.38
C GLY A 101 -12.44 -13.41 -3.59
N TYR A 102 -13.31 -12.69 -2.87
CA TYR A 102 -13.31 -11.22 -2.90
C TYR A 102 -12.03 -10.61 -2.33
N ALA A 103 -11.50 -11.11 -1.21
CA ALA A 103 -10.26 -10.59 -0.65
C ALA A 103 -9.06 -10.75 -1.61
N MET A 104 -8.94 -11.91 -2.25
CA MET A 104 -7.92 -12.18 -3.26
C MET A 104 -8.09 -11.28 -4.49
N LEU A 105 -9.32 -11.12 -4.98
CA LEU A 105 -9.62 -10.22 -6.10
C LEU A 105 -9.24 -8.76 -5.76
N HIS A 106 -9.61 -8.27 -4.58
CA HIS A 106 -9.24 -6.92 -4.14
C HIS A 106 -7.71 -6.75 -4.05
N ALA A 107 -6.97 -7.77 -3.59
CA ALA A 107 -5.51 -7.73 -3.54
C ALA A 107 -4.89 -7.62 -4.94
N VAL A 108 -5.39 -8.40 -5.90
CA VAL A 108 -4.96 -8.34 -7.31
C VAL A 108 -5.30 -6.99 -7.94
N LEU A 109 -6.52 -6.50 -7.72
CA LEU A 109 -6.93 -5.18 -8.23
C LEU A 109 -6.10 -4.05 -7.61
N ALA A 110 -5.79 -4.14 -6.31
CA ALA A 110 -4.97 -3.14 -5.63
C ALA A 110 -3.56 -3.08 -6.20
N ILE A 111 -2.88 -4.22 -6.39
CA ILE A 111 -1.52 -4.22 -6.95
C ILE A 111 -1.51 -3.78 -8.42
N ALA A 112 -2.55 -4.10 -9.19
CA ALA A 112 -2.71 -3.62 -10.56
C ALA A 112 -2.99 -2.11 -10.63
N ALA A 113 -3.69 -1.55 -9.64
CA ALA A 113 -3.96 -0.12 -9.56
C ALA A 113 -2.69 0.71 -9.31
N VAL A 114 -1.65 0.14 -8.69
CA VAL A 114 -0.38 0.86 -8.42
C VAL A 114 0.23 1.42 -9.71
N PRO A 115 0.63 0.61 -10.71
CA PRO A 115 1.17 1.16 -11.95
C PRO A 115 0.14 1.99 -12.72
N ALA A 116 -1.14 1.59 -12.70
CA ALA A 116 -2.20 2.30 -13.41
C ALA A 116 -2.42 3.74 -12.90
N LEU A 117 -2.09 4.03 -11.64
CA LEU A 117 -2.17 5.37 -11.06
C LEU A 117 -0.81 6.07 -11.03
N VAL A 118 0.24 5.37 -10.61
CA VAL A 118 1.58 5.94 -10.44
C VAL A 118 2.18 6.37 -11.77
N VAL A 119 2.03 5.57 -12.84
CA VAL A 119 2.61 5.89 -14.15
C VAL A 119 1.98 7.16 -14.75
N PRO A 120 0.64 7.29 -14.85
CA PRO A 120 0.04 8.52 -15.35
C PRO A 120 0.34 9.74 -14.47
N LEU A 121 0.33 9.59 -13.14
CA LEU A 121 0.66 10.69 -12.24
C LEU A 121 2.10 11.16 -12.42
N LYS A 122 3.06 10.24 -12.58
CA LYS A 122 4.45 10.60 -12.89
C LYS A 122 4.55 11.37 -14.21
N ALA A 123 3.86 10.89 -15.25
CA ALA A 123 3.86 11.53 -16.55
C ALA A 123 3.21 12.93 -16.53
N LEU A 124 2.14 13.11 -15.75
CA LEU A 124 1.45 14.40 -15.63
C LEU A 124 2.26 15.43 -14.84
N LEU A 125 2.98 14.98 -13.82
CA LEU A 125 3.72 15.86 -12.93
C LEU A 125 5.13 16.18 -13.43
N ASP A 126 5.70 15.31 -14.27
CA ASP A 126 7.02 15.42 -14.93
C ASP A 126 8.14 16.01 -14.05
N ARG A 127 8.10 15.69 -12.75
CA ARG A 127 8.94 16.36 -11.75
C ARG A 127 10.38 15.81 -11.79
N PRO A 128 11.41 16.67 -11.92
CA PRO A 128 12.81 16.27 -11.78
C PRO A 128 13.13 15.74 -10.37
N GLY A 129 14.03 14.76 -10.30
CA GLY A 129 14.51 14.19 -9.05
C GLY A 129 15.37 15.17 -8.24
N PRO A 130 15.40 15.03 -6.90
CA PRO A 130 16.19 15.94 -6.03
C PRO A 130 17.71 15.81 -6.20
N LEU A 131 18.20 14.73 -6.82
CA LEU A 131 19.63 14.42 -6.98
C LEU A 131 20.00 14.02 -8.41
N THR A 132 19.06 14.11 -9.36
CA THR A 132 19.24 13.69 -10.77
C THR A 132 18.36 14.52 -11.69
N GLU A 133 18.81 14.79 -12.92
CA GLU A 133 17.99 15.46 -13.94
C GLU A 133 16.80 14.60 -14.44
N ALA A 134 16.76 13.32 -14.10
CA ALA A 134 15.66 12.42 -14.46
C ALA A 134 14.33 12.90 -13.84
N THR A 135 13.27 12.95 -14.66
CA THR A 135 11.92 13.31 -14.25
C THR A 135 11.12 12.10 -13.77
N GLY A 136 9.92 12.32 -13.23
CA GLY A 136 9.02 11.25 -12.76
C GLY A 136 9.40 10.64 -11.40
N TYR A 137 10.07 11.41 -10.53
CA TYR A 137 10.42 10.95 -9.18
C TYR A 137 9.23 10.88 -8.21
N TYR A 138 8.17 11.64 -8.47
CA TYR A 138 6.97 11.67 -7.65
C TYR A 138 5.73 11.28 -8.47
N PRO A 139 4.83 10.43 -7.93
CA PRO A 139 4.92 9.71 -6.65
C PRO A 139 5.88 8.49 -6.68
N SER A 140 6.37 8.03 -5.52
CA SER A 140 7.32 6.90 -5.44
C SER A 140 6.66 5.56 -5.76
N GLY A 141 7.13 4.91 -6.83
CA GLY A 141 6.65 3.59 -7.24
C GLY A 141 7.02 2.48 -6.25
N HIS A 142 8.27 2.46 -5.75
CA HIS A 142 8.74 1.44 -4.80
C HIS A 142 7.94 1.49 -3.49
N ALA A 143 7.71 2.69 -2.95
CA ALA A 143 6.93 2.84 -1.74
C ALA A 143 5.46 2.41 -1.94
N ALA A 144 4.85 2.80 -3.06
CA ALA A 144 3.48 2.42 -3.38
C ALA A 144 3.34 0.90 -3.55
N THR A 145 4.24 0.27 -4.30
CA THR A 145 4.27 -1.18 -4.51
C THR A 145 4.45 -1.93 -3.19
N ALA A 146 5.42 -1.55 -2.35
CA ALA A 146 5.64 -2.18 -1.05
C ALA A 146 4.39 -2.08 -0.17
N LEU A 147 3.85 -0.86 0.00
CA LEU A 147 2.68 -0.63 0.86
C LEU A 147 1.50 -1.51 0.44
N VAL A 148 1.21 -1.57 -0.87
CA VAL A 148 0.08 -2.33 -1.39
C VAL A 148 0.33 -3.84 -1.32
N ALA A 149 1.49 -4.33 -1.74
CA ALA A 149 1.78 -5.75 -1.76
C ALA A 149 1.84 -6.36 -0.34
N PHE A 150 2.62 -5.76 0.56
CA PHE A 150 2.74 -6.24 1.93
C PHE A 150 1.47 -6.00 2.74
N GLY A 151 0.78 -4.87 2.53
CA GLY A 151 -0.51 -4.60 3.16
C GLY A 151 -1.59 -5.61 2.75
N ALA A 152 -1.69 -5.91 1.45
CA ALA A 152 -2.61 -6.93 0.94
C ALA A 152 -2.25 -8.33 1.46
N ALA A 153 -0.96 -8.69 1.45
CA ALA A 153 -0.49 -9.96 2.01
C ALA A 153 -0.86 -10.10 3.50
N ALA A 154 -0.61 -9.06 4.31
CA ALA A 154 -0.98 -9.06 5.72
C ALA A 154 -2.49 -9.22 5.95
N LEU A 155 -3.33 -8.55 5.15
CA LEU A 155 -4.79 -8.67 5.24
C LEU A 155 -5.27 -10.08 4.84
N LEU A 156 -4.67 -10.68 3.82
CA LEU A 156 -4.97 -12.04 3.36
C LEU A 156 -4.58 -13.11 4.40
N LEU A 157 -3.45 -12.91 5.08
CA LEU A 157 -2.89 -13.84 6.06
C LEU A 157 -3.45 -13.65 7.48
N ARG A 158 -3.99 -12.48 7.83
CA ARG A 158 -4.53 -12.16 9.16
C ARG A 158 -5.44 -13.26 9.76
N PRO A 159 -6.37 -13.89 9.02
CA PRO A 159 -7.21 -14.95 9.59
C PRO A 159 -6.42 -16.19 10.03
N ALA A 160 -5.29 -16.49 9.39
CA ALA A 160 -4.43 -17.63 9.73
C ALA A 160 -3.40 -17.30 10.82
N LEU A 161 -3.13 -16.01 11.06
CA LEU A 161 -2.25 -15.55 12.15
C LEU A 161 -3.00 -15.36 13.47
N ALA A 162 -4.33 -15.30 13.41
CA ALA A 162 -5.21 -15.11 14.57
C ALA A 162 -5.84 -16.41 15.07
N SER A 163 -5.47 -17.55 14.49
CA SER A 163 -5.93 -18.91 14.80
C SER A 163 -4.87 -19.69 15.55
#